data_AF-V5XIH1-F1
#
_entry.id   AF-V5XIH1-F1
#
_cell.length_a   1.000
_cell.length_b   1.000
_cell.length_c   1.000
_cell.angle_alpha   90.00
_cell.angle_beta   90.00
_cell.angle_gamma   90.00
#
_symmetry.space_group_name_H-M   'P 1'
#
loop_
_entity.id
_entity.type
_entity.pdbx_description
1 polymer ?
#
loop_
_entity_poly.entity_id
_entity_poly.type
_entity_poly.pdbx_seq_one_letter_code
_entity_poly.pdbx_strand_id
1 'polypeptide(L)'
;MISDLETGRRRHLTTVELTMIAAALNVPPVILLYPGPYMQECEVLPGAKVPELVGVEWFSGHQDWRFETASLTDAERAESDIAEQNSRPLRLHRQYFEAVIERNALAKADDVGEQDRKLIELYDKRIRELAKEIESLGA
;
A
#
# COMPACT_ATOMS: atom_id res chain seq x y z
N MET A 1 7.21 -3.23 29.52
CA MET A 1 6.54 -3.17 28.20
C MET A 1 7.38 -3.81 27.10
N ILE A 2 8.44 -3.18 26.57
CA ILE A 2 9.31 -3.82 25.56
C ILE A 2 9.99 -5.08 26.12
N SER A 3 10.57 -5.00 27.32
CA SER A 3 11.19 -6.16 27.99
C SER A 3 10.24 -7.35 28.17
N ASP A 4 8.91 -7.14 28.30
CA ASP A 4 7.94 -8.23 28.42
C ASP A 4 7.63 -8.92 27.08
N LEU A 5 7.77 -8.19 25.98
CA LEU A 5 7.73 -8.76 24.62
C LEU A 5 9.02 -9.53 24.33
N GLU A 6 10.17 -8.97 24.66
CA GLU A 6 11.49 -9.61 24.45
C GLU A 6 11.66 -10.90 25.26
N THR A 7 11.15 -10.90 26.50
CA THR A 7 11.16 -12.08 27.37
C THR A 7 10.02 -13.06 27.07
N GLY A 8 9.13 -12.75 26.13
CA GLY A 8 7.99 -13.59 25.77
C GLY A 8 6.88 -13.68 26.83
N ARG A 9 6.96 -12.90 27.92
CA ARG A 9 5.89 -12.77 28.93
C ARG A 9 4.60 -12.25 28.32
N ARG A 10 4.69 -11.50 27.22
CA ARG A 10 3.56 -11.05 26.41
C ARG A 10 3.79 -11.44 24.96
N ARG A 11 2.81 -12.10 24.34
CA ARG A 11 2.86 -12.60 22.95
C ARG A 11 2.05 -11.79 21.94
N HIS A 12 1.50 -10.66 22.35
CA HIS A 12 0.63 -9.82 21.53
C HIS A 12 1.06 -8.36 21.60
N LEU A 13 1.11 -7.70 20.45
CA LEU A 13 1.39 -6.28 20.30
C LEU A 13 0.11 -5.57 19.84
N THR A 14 -0.21 -4.42 20.41
CA THR A 14 -1.29 -3.56 19.90
C THR A 14 -0.81 -2.77 18.69
N THR A 15 -1.74 -2.31 17.85
CA THR A 15 -1.42 -1.46 16.69
C THR A 15 -0.72 -0.16 17.07
N VAL A 16 -1.06 0.43 18.23
CA VAL A 16 -0.40 1.62 18.77
C VAL A 16 1.04 1.33 19.19
N GLU A 17 1.30 0.19 19.84
CA GLU A 17 2.66 -0.17 20.22
C GLU A 17 3.53 -0.46 19.00
N LEU A 18 2.97 -1.09 17.95
CA LEU A 18 3.67 -1.30 16.68
C LEU A 18 4.13 0.02 16.06
N THR A 19 3.24 1.02 15.95
CA THR A 19 3.58 2.31 15.36
C THR A 19 4.55 3.12 16.23
N MET A 20 4.42 3.06 17.56
CA MET A 20 5.36 3.71 18.48
C MET A 20 6.76 3.11 18.41
N ILE A 21 6.88 1.77 18.37
CA ILE A 21 8.19 1.11 18.24
C ILE A 21 8.81 1.44 16.87
N ALA A 22 8.02 1.40 15.80
CA ALA A 22 8.48 1.76 14.46
C ALA A 22 9.02 3.20 14.40
N ALA A 23 8.28 4.15 15.00
CA ALA A 23 8.70 5.54 15.12
C ALA A 23 9.99 5.69 15.94
N ALA A 24 10.12 4.98 17.07
CA ALA A 24 11.33 4.99 17.89
C ALA A 24 12.56 4.45 17.15
N LEU A 25 12.35 3.51 16.22
CA LEU A 25 13.38 2.93 15.36
C LEU A 25 13.58 3.67 14.03
N ASN A 26 12.83 4.75 13.78
CA ASN A 26 12.84 5.50 12.52
C ASN A 26 12.61 4.62 11.27
N VAL A 27 11.71 3.65 11.36
CA VAL A 27 11.32 2.78 10.24
C VAL A 27 9.81 2.82 10.03
N PRO A 28 9.31 2.58 8.79
CA PRO A 28 7.89 2.30 8.56
C PRO A 28 7.42 1.08 9.38
N PRO A 29 6.19 1.09 9.93
CA PRO A 29 5.67 -0.02 10.74
C PRO A 29 5.71 -1.39 10.06
N VAL A 30 5.53 -1.43 8.74
CA VAL A 30 5.55 -2.67 7.94
C VAL A 30 6.89 -3.40 8.00
N ILE A 31 8.01 -2.68 8.17
CA ILE A 31 9.36 -3.28 8.28
C ILE A 31 9.49 -4.11 9.55
N LEU A 32 8.75 -3.79 10.62
CA LEU A 32 8.76 -4.59 11.84
C LEU A 32 7.98 -5.90 11.69
N LEU A 33 7.03 -5.96 10.76
CA LEU A 33 6.24 -7.16 10.46
C LEU A 33 6.93 -8.03 9.41
N TYR A 34 7.60 -7.40 8.44
CA TYR A 34 8.31 -8.05 7.34
C TYR A 34 9.71 -7.45 7.21
N PRO A 35 10.71 -7.95 7.95
CA PRO A 35 12.04 -7.33 8.03
C PRO A 35 12.97 -7.59 6.84
N GLY A 36 12.52 -8.35 5.84
CA GLY A 36 13.34 -8.79 4.71
C GLY A 36 14.25 -9.98 5.04
N PRO A 37 15.01 -10.52 4.06
CA PRO A 37 15.36 -9.94 2.75
C PRO A 37 14.30 -10.11 1.63
N TYR A 38 13.05 -10.43 1.93
CA TYR A 38 11.92 -10.52 0.98
C TYR A 38 12.04 -11.64 -0.05
N MET A 39 12.89 -12.61 0.23
CA MET A 39 13.19 -13.76 -0.64
C MET A 39 12.59 -15.06 -0.14
N GLN A 40 11.94 -15.03 1.02
CA GLN A 40 11.34 -16.20 1.66
C GLN A 40 9.82 -16.15 1.60
N GLU A 41 9.18 -17.27 1.96
CA GLU A 41 7.74 -17.30 2.21
C GLU A 41 7.43 -16.96 3.66
N CYS A 42 6.29 -16.32 3.87
CA CYS A 42 5.71 -16.04 5.18
C CYS A 42 4.24 -16.44 5.21
N GLU A 43 3.71 -16.68 6.41
CA GLU A 43 2.29 -16.98 6.63
C GLU A 43 1.56 -15.68 6.98
N VAL A 44 0.73 -15.18 6.06
CA VAL A 44 0.01 -13.89 6.22
C VAL A 44 -1.36 -14.06 6.89
N LEU A 45 -1.93 -15.26 6.75
CA LEU A 45 -3.12 -15.77 7.45
C LEU A 45 -2.90 -17.26 7.73
N PRO A 46 -3.59 -17.87 8.71
CA PRO A 46 -3.46 -19.31 8.96
C PRO A 46 -3.68 -20.15 7.69
N GLY A 47 -2.66 -20.92 7.30
CA GLY A 47 -2.63 -21.74 6.09
C GLY A 47 -2.28 -21.00 4.80
N ALA A 48 -2.16 -19.68 4.82
CA ALA A 48 -1.88 -18.85 3.65
C ALA A 48 -0.40 -18.43 3.62
N LYS A 49 0.42 -19.25 2.95
CA LYS A 49 1.83 -18.94 2.68
C LYS A 49 1.99 -18.19 1.37
N VAL A 50 2.68 -17.06 1.41
CA VAL A 50 3.00 -16.22 0.25
C VAL A 50 4.43 -15.70 0.36
N PRO A 51 5.07 -15.26 -0.74
CA PRO A 51 6.34 -14.55 -0.64
C PRO A 51 6.24 -13.36 0.32
N GLU A 52 7.29 -13.11 1.10
CA GLU A 52 7.37 -12.00 2.05
C GLU A 52 7.01 -10.65 1.40
N LEU A 53 7.44 -10.42 0.16
CA LEU A 53 7.09 -9.22 -0.59
C LEU A 53 5.58 -9.11 -0.85
N VAL A 54 4.90 -10.21 -1.20
CA VAL A 54 3.45 -10.23 -1.36
C VAL A 54 2.75 -9.87 -0.04
N GLY A 55 3.27 -10.37 1.10
CA GLY A 55 2.76 -10.01 2.42
C GLY A 55 2.92 -8.52 2.73
N VAL A 56 4.07 -7.92 2.42
CA VAL A 56 4.33 -6.47 2.55
C VAL A 56 3.34 -5.65 1.73
N GLU A 57 3.16 -6.03 0.46
CA GLU A 57 2.32 -5.30 -0.48
C GLU A 57 0.84 -5.42 -0.13
N TRP A 58 0.40 -6.60 0.34
CA TRP A 58 -0.95 -6.78 0.85
C TRP A 58 -1.21 -5.97 2.12
N PHE A 59 -0.30 -6.03 3.10
CA PHE A 59 -0.43 -5.22 4.33
C PHE A 59 -0.46 -3.73 4.02
N SER A 60 0.28 -3.32 2.99
CA SER A 60 0.31 -1.94 2.50
C SER A 60 -0.89 -1.59 1.62
N GLY A 61 -1.77 -2.53 1.27
CA GLY A 61 -2.94 -2.28 0.43
C GLY A 61 -2.62 -1.96 -1.02
N HIS A 62 -1.51 -2.48 -1.55
CA HIS A 62 -1.14 -2.33 -2.97
C HIS A 62 -1.67 -3.47 -3.84
N GLN A 63 -1.79 -4.68 -3.29
CA GLN A 63 -2.32 -5.86 -3.99
C GLN A 63 -3.04 -6.81 -3.03
N ASP A 64 -3.83 -7.73 -3.56
CA ASP A 64 -4.34 -8.87 -2.79
C ASP A 64 -3.21 -9.89 -2.59
N TRP A 65 -3.14 -10.54 -1.42
CA TRP A 65 -2.17 -11.61 -1.18
C TRP A 65 -2.40 -12.85 -2.07
N ARG A 66 -3.60 -12.98 -2.64
CA ARG A 66 -3.98 -14.02 -3.60
C ARG A 66 -3.42 -13.81 -5.01
N PHE A 67 -2.78 -12.67 -5.28
CA PHE A 67 -2.37 -12.22 -6.63
C PHE A 67 -1.48 -13.22 -7.39
N GLU A 68 -0.67 -14.03 -6.71
CA GLU A 68 0.23 -15.01 -7.36
C GLU A 68 -0.34 -16.44 -7.46
N THR A 69 -1.54 -16.71 -6.92
CA THR A 69 -2.09 -18.08 -7.00
C THR A 69 -2.62 -18.35 -8.40
N ALA A 70 -1.87 -19.14 -9.17
CA ALA A 70 -2.15 -19.49 -10.57
C ALA A 70 -3.48 -20.26 -10.82
N SER A 71 -4.32 -20.45 -9.80
CA SER A 71 -5.62 -21.13 -9.91
C SER A 71 -6.53 -20.75 -8.74
N LEU A 72 -7.02 -19.51 -8.73
CA LEU A 72 -8.13 -19.14 -7.86
C LEU A 72 -9.39 -19.93 -8.25
N THR A 73 -10.03 -20.56 -7.26
CA THR A 73 -11.40 -21.03 -7.38
C THR A 73 -12.34 -19.86 -7.64
N ASP A 74 -13.56 -20.13 -8.13
CA ASP A 74 -14.56 -19.08 -8.36
C ASP A 74 -14.90 -18.30 -7.07
N ALA A 75 -14.88 -18.99 -5.92
CA ALA A 75 -15.10 -18.37 -4.62
C ALA A 75 -13.96 -17.40 -4.25
N GLU A 76 -12.70 -17.84 -4.39
CA GLU A 76 -11.55 -16.99 -4.08
C GLU A 76 -11.42 -15.80 -5.04
N ARG A 77 -11.85 -15.98 -6.31
CA ARG A 77 -11.94 -14.89 -7.27
C ARG A 77 -12.96 -13.84 -6.84
N ALA A 78 -14.16 -14.26 -6.43
CA ALA A 78 -15.17 -13.35 -5.90
C ALA A 78 -14.69 -12.62 -4.64
N GLU A 79 -13.97 -13.29 -3.75
CA GLU A 79 -13.34 -12.65 -2.58
C GLU A 79 -12.27 -11.63 -2.97
N SER A 80 -11.44 -11.93 -3.97
CA SER A 80 -10.45 -11.01 -4.51
C SER A 80 -11.11 -9.78 -5.14
N ASP A 81 -12.21 -9.95 -5.86
CA ASP A 81 -12.99 -8.84 -6.42
C ASP A 81 -13.55 -7.92 -5.32
N ILE A 82 -14.03 -8.51 -4.22
CA ILE A 82 -14.49 -7.77 -3.03
C ILE A 82 -13.32 -7.02 -2.37
N ALA A 83 -12.16 -7.66 -2.23
CA ALA A 83 -10.97 -7.02 -1.68
C ALA A 83 -10.51 -5.83 -2.54
N GLU A 84 -10.56 -5.96 -3.88
CA GLU A 84 -10.29 -4.85 -4.79
C GLU A 84 -11.29 -3.70 -4.61
N GLN A 85 -12.58 -4.01 -4.48
CA GLN A 85 -13.62 -3.01 -4.23
C GLN A 85 -13.40 -2.27 -2.90
N ASN A 86 -13.11 -3.01 -1.82
CA ASN A 86 -12.88 -2.45 -0.49
C ASN A 86 -11.61 -1.59 -0.42
N SER A 87 -10.59 -1.93 -1.20
CA SER A 87 -9.33 -1.16 -1.28
C SER A 87 -9.35 -0.05 -2.33
N ARG A 88 -10.38 0.00 -3.18
CA ARG A 88 -10.51 1.00 -4.26
C ARG A 88 -10.39 2.45 -3.77
N PRO A 89 -11.01 2.89 -2.67
CA PRO A 89 -10.82 4.26 -2.18
C PRO A 89 -9.35 4.57 -1.90
N LEU A 90 -8.63 3.71 -1.17
CA LEU A 90 -7.22 3.89 -0.87
C LEU A 90 -6.37 3.96 -2.15
N ARG A 91 -6.63 3.06 -3.11
CA ARG A 91 -5.92 3.01 -4.39
C ARG A 91 -6.11 4.29 -5.21
N LEU A 92 -7.33 4.78 -5.33
CA LEU A 92 -7.61 6.02 -6.07
C LEU A 92 -6.96 7.23 -5.42
N HIS A 93 -7.03 7.33 -4.09
CA HIS A 93 -6.38 8.42 -3.37
C HIS A 93 -4.85 8.38 -3.53
N ARG A 94 -4.21 7.21 -3.51
CA ARG A 94 -2.77 7.09 -3.79
C ARG A 94 -2.40 7.59 -5.17
N GLN A 95 -3.10 7.10 -6.21
CA GLN A 95 -2.87 7.54 -7.59
C GLN A 95 -3.08 9.05 -7.74
N TYR A 96 -4.07 9.61 -7.04
CA TYR A 96 -4.33 11.05 -7.04
C TYR A 96 -3.15 11.81 -6.43
N PHE A 97 -2.70 11.39 -5.24
CA PHE A 97 -1.57 12.04 -4.57
C PHE A 97 -0.27 11.92 -5.35
N GLU A 98 0.04 10.76 -5.93
CA GLU A 98 1.19 10.56 -6.80
C GLU A 98 1.14 11.50 -8.01
N ALA A 99 0.01 11.56 -8.72
CA ALA A 99 -0.15 12.47 -9.85
C ALA A 99 0.03 13.94 -9.44
N VAL A 100 -0.48 14.35 -8.26
CA VAL A 100 -0.29 15.71 -7.73
C VAL A 100 1.19 15.98 -7.41
N ILE A 101 1.90 15.03 -6.81
CA ILE A 101 3.32 15.17 -6.47
C ILE A 101 4.15 15.33 -7.75
N GLU A 102 3.97 14.44 -8.73
CA GLU A 102 4.72 14.48 -9.99
C GLU A 102 4.45 15.76 -10.77
N ARG A 103 3.18 16.16 -10.87
CA ARG A 103 2.76 17.42 -11.48
C ARG A 103 3.44 18.62 -10.83
N ASN A 104 3.46 18.65 -9.49
CA ASN A 104 4.05 19.74 -8.73
C ASN A 104 5.58 19.75 -8.81
N ALA A 105 6.22 18.59 -8.94
CA ALA A 105 7.66 18.50 -9.14
C ALA A 105 8.05 19.12 -10.49
N LEU A 106 7.34 18.77 -11.57
CA LEU A 106 7.55 19.34 -12.91
C LEU A 106 7.31 20.85 -12.94
N ALA A 107 6.24 21.33 -12.30
CA ALA A 107 5.90 22.75 -12.29
C ALA A 107 6.86 23.64 -11.50
N LYS A 108 7.70 23.05 -10.62
CA LYS A 108 8.71 23.75 -9.83
C LYS A 108 10.08 23.82 -10.51
N ALA A 109 10.26 23.20 -11.67
CA ALA A 109 11.51 23.28 -12.42
C ALA A 109 11.80 24.73 -12.85
N ASP A 110 13.05 25.16 -12.73
CA ASP A 110 13.48 26.54 -13.07
C ASP A 110 13.29 26.85 -14.57
N ASP A 111 13.38 25.83 -15.43
CA ASP A 111 13.08 25.91 -16.86
C ASP A 111 12.10 24.79 -17.25
N VAL A 112 10.84 25.17 -17.47
CA VAL A 112 9.78 24.23 -17.86
C VAL A 112 9.75 24.13 -19.39
N GLY A 113 10.39 23.06 -19.89
CA GLY A 113 10.47 22.75 -21.31
C GLY A 113 9.13 22.34 -21.91
N GLU A 114 9.06 22.23 -23.24
CA GLU A 114 7.83 21.82 -23.93
C GLU A 114 7.35 20.41 -23.51
N GLN A 115 8.29 19.51 -23.24
CA GLN A 115 7.97 18.16 -22.75
C GLN A 115 7.34 18.18 -21.36
N ASP A 116 7.88 18.99 -20.45
CA ASP A 116 7.34 19.14 -19.10
C ASP A 116 5.94 19.73 -19.12
N ARG A 117 5.67 20.70 -20.01
CA ARG A 117 4.32 21.26 -20.19
C ARG A 117 3.31 20.20 -20.61
N LYS A 118 3.68 19.32 -21.57
CA LYS A 118 2.84 18.20 -21.99
C LYS A 118 2.58 17.21 -20.86
N LEU A 119 3.59 16.92 -20.04
CA LEU A 119 3.45 16.06 -18.87
C LEU A 119 2.56 16.72 -17.79
N ILE A 120 2.71 18.02 -17.54
CA ILE A 120 1.84 18.76 -16.61
C ILE A 120 0.39 18.71 -17.09
N GLU A 121 0.12 18.93 -18.37
CA GLU A 121 -1.23 18.81 -18.94
C GLU A 121 -1.80 17.40 -18.79
N LEU A 122 -0.98 16.37 -18.99
CA LEU A 122 -1.34 14.97 -18.80
C LEU A 122 -1.71 14.68 -17.33
N TYR A 123 -0.87 15.10 -16.38
CA TYR A 123 -1.16 14.93 -14.96
C TYR A 123 -2.38 15.75 -14.52
N ASP A 124 -2.53 16.99 -14.98
CA ASP A 124 -3.71 17.81 -14.70
C ASP A 124 -5.00 17.14 -15.18
N LYS A 125 -4.96 16.48 -16.34
CA LYS A 125 -6.08 15.65 -16.81
C LYS A 125 -6.32 14.45 -15.89
N ARG A 126 -5.28 13.71 -15.51
CA ARG A 126 -5.40 12.53 -14.63
C ARG A 126 -5.93 12.89 -13.25
N ILE A 127 -5.45 13.98 -12.66
CA ILE A 127 -5.91 14.52 -11.38
C ILE A 127 -7.41 14.83 -11.43
N ARG A 128 -7.89 15.48 -12.50
CA ARG A 128 -9.33 15.77 -12.67
C ARG A 128 -10.18 14.51 -12.80
N GLU A 129 -9.70 13.51 -13.53
CA GLU A 129 -10.41 12.23 -13.69
C GLU A 129 -10.49 11.48 -12.36
N LEU A 130 -9.37 11.36 -11.65
CA LEU A 130 -9.30 10.70 -10.35
C LEU A 130 -10.15 11.43 -9.30
N ALA A 131 -10.14 12.77 -9.28
CA ALA A 131 -10.97 13.56 -8.37
C ALA A 131 -12.47 13.26 -8.56
N LYS A 132 -12.94 13.23 -9.81
CA LYS A 132 -14.34 12.87 -10.13
C LYS A 132 -14.68 11.46 -9.69
N GLU A 133 -13.77 10.52 -9.90
CA GLU A 133 -13.98 9.12 -9.50
C GLU A 133 -14.05 8.99 -7.96
N ILE A 134 -13.16 9.68 -7.23
CA ILE A 134 -13.17 9.74 -5.77
C ILE A 134 -14.48 10.37 -5.26
N GLU A 135 -14.93 11.49 -5.84
CA GLU A 135 -16.20 12.14 -5.48
C GLU A 135 -17.38 11.19 -5.67
N SER A 136 -17.37 10.38 -6.73
CA SER A 136 -18.43 9.39 -6.99
C SER A 136 -18.48 8.23 -5.98
N LEU A 137 -17.42 8.01 -5.19
CA LEU A 137 -17.42 7.00 -4.12
C LEU A 137 -18.09 7.47 -2.83
N GLY A 138 -18.21 8.79 -2.64
CA GLY A 138 -18.76 9.41 -1.43
C GLY A 138 -20.23 9.86 -1.55
N ALA A 139 -20.85 9.68 -2.71
CA ALA A 139 -22.26 9.98 -2.99
C ALA A 139 -23.12 8.71 -2.85
#